data_AF-A0A957KGW9-F1
#
_entry.id   AF-A0A957KGW9-F1
#
_cell.length_a   1.000
_cell.length_b   1.000
_cell.length_c   1.000
_cell.angle_alpha   90.00
_cell.angle_beta   90.00
_cell.angle_gamma   90.00
#
_symmetry.space_group_name_H-M   'P 1'
#
loop_
_entity.id
_entity.type
_entity.pdbx_description
1 polymer ?
#
loop_
_entity_poly.entity_id
_entity_poly.type
_entity_poly.pdbx_seq_one_letter_code
_entity_poly.pdbx_strand_id
1 'polypeptide(L)'
;MKRFPTLATPNYILLLAAALLPRLMALGRYVTPDELAWVERSIGLRRALLAGDWAATIQSGHPGVTTSWLGAIGIQLQLWLQPAGQASLNWLETLYWFSPDNQMALRQLSLFLSGGRLLVILTTSLGILLIYRLSRPLLGDGAALIGSLLLALDPFTAGLSGLLHLDALLATFALLAVLALL
;
A
#
# COMPACT_ATOMS: atom_id res chain seq x y z
N MET A 1 -31.06 13.82 10.82
CA MET A 1 -29.89 13.99 9.94
C MET A 1 -28.83 14.81 10.67
N LYS A 2 -27.75 14.20 11.17
CA LYS A 2 -26.59 14.95 11.68
C LYS A 2 -25.96 15.68 10.48
N ARG A 3 -26.06 17.02 10.41
CA ARG A 3 -25.37 17.81 9.39
C ARG A 3 -23.87 17.62 9.61
N PHE A 4 -23.18 16.99 8.66
CA PHE A 4 -21.71 16.95 8.68
C PHE A 4 -21.20 18.39 8.54
N PRO A 5 -20.44 18.93 9.51
CA PRO A 5 -19.87 20.26 9.38
C PRO A 5 -19.04 20.34 8.10
N THR A 6 -19.23 21.42 7.35
CA THR A 6 -18.53 21.72 6.11
C THR A 6 -17.03 21.54 6.31
N LEU A 7 -16.40 20.84 5.36
CA LEU A 7 -15.00 20.49 5.40
C LEU A 7 -14.18 21.79 5.33
N ALA A 8 -13.34 22.07 6.31
CA ALA A 8 -12.29 23.06 6.12
C ALA A 8 -11.25 22.44 5.18
N THR A 9 -11.32 22.76 3.88
CA THR A 9 -10.36 22.39 2.83
C THR A 9 -8.88 22.42 3.28
N PRO A 10 -8.40 23.44 4.04
CA PRO A 10 -7.01 23.45 4.50
C PRO A 10 -6.61 22.26 5.38
N ASN A 11 -7.50 21.74 6.23
CA ASN A 11 -7.16 20.62 7.12
C ASN A 11 -6.88 19.34 6.34
N TYR A 12 -7.64 19.10 5.26
CA TYR A 12 -7.44 17.93 4.40
C TYR A 12 -6.14 18.04 3.61
N ILE A 13 -5.80 19.23 3.11
CA ILE A 13 -4.53 19.45 2.41
C ILE A 13 -3.36 19.23 3.37
N LEU A 14 -3.43 19.80 4.58
CA LEU A 14 -2.41 19.60 5.60
C LEU A 14 -2.24 18.12 5.96
N LEU A 15 -3.35 17.42 6.24
CA LEU A 15 -3.33 15.99 6.56
C LEU A 15 -2.80 15.15 5.41
N LEU A 16 -3.19 15.47 4.18
CA LEU A 16 -2.71 14.75 3.00
C LEU A 16 -1.21 14.93 2.82
N ALA A 17 -0.69 16.15 2.98
CA ALA A 17 0.75 16.42 2.94
C ALA A 17 1.48 15.70 4.08
N ALA A 18 0.98 15.78 5.31
CA ALA A 18 1.54 15.10 6.48
C ALA A 18 1.53 13.58 6.34
N ALA A 19 0.50 13.01 5.71
CA ALA A 19 0.42 11.59 5.43
C ALA A 19 1.37 11.18 4.30
N LEU A 20 1.36 11.88 3.16
CA LEU A 20 2.13 11.47 1.98
C LEU A 20 3.64 11.68 2.14
N LEU A 21 4.08 12.87 2.58
CA LEU A 21 5.49 13.25 2.47
C LEU A 21 6.46 12.30 3.21
N PRO A 22 6.22 11.92 4.48
CA PRO A 22 7.11 10.99 5.17
C PRO A 22 7.15 9.62 4.51
N ARG A 23 6.01 9.14 4.02
CA ARG A 23 5.84 7.81 3.42
C ARG A 23 6.54 7.71 2.05
N LEU A 24 6.46 8.78 1.25
CA LEU A 24 7.15 8.87 -0.04
C LEU A 24 8.68 8.77 0.08
N MET A 25 9.26 9.07 1.25
CA MET A 25 10.69 8.90 1.49
C MET A 25 11.15 7.44 1.40
N ALA A 26 10.24 6.46 1.50
CA ALA A 26 10.58 5.05 1.31
C ALA A 26 10.88 4.70 -0.17
N LEU A 27 10.37 5.47 -1.13
CA LEU A 27 10.52 5.15 -2.55
C LEU A 27 11.99 5.26 -3.00
N GLY A 28 12.51 4.21 -3.63
CA GLY A 28 13.84 4.19 -4.23
C GLY A 28 15.04 4.22 -3.27
N ARG A 29 14.85 4.09 -1.96
CA ARG A 29 15.95 4.22 -0.98
C ARG A 29 16.53 2.91 -0.46
N TYR A 30 15.70 1.91 -0.26
CA TYR A 30 16.09 0.64 0.35
C TYR A 30 15.14 -0.47 -0.06
N VAL A 31 15.57 -1.72 0.13
CA VAL A 31 14.78 -2.93 -0.09
C VAL A 31 14.73 -3.69 1.24
N THR A 32 13.53 -4.10 1.67
CA THR A 32 13.40 -5.02 2.80
C THR A 32 13.14 -6.45 2.29
N PRO A 33 13.59 -7.48 3.02
CA PRO A 33 13.43 -8.87 2.57
C PRO A 33 11.96 -9.26 2.30
N ASP A 34 11.05 -8.89 3.20
CA ASP A 34 9.64 -9.31 3.14
C ASP A 34 8.91 -8.71 1.92
N GLU A 35 9.27 -7.50 1.51
CA GLU A 35 8.61 -6.82 0.38
C GLU A 35 8.86 -7.53 -0.95
N LEU A 36 10.01 -8.18 -1.13
CA LEU A 36 10.28 -8.92 -2.37
C LEU A 36 9.34 -10.12 -2.51
N ALA A 37 9.01 -10.80 -1.42
CA ALA A 37 8.00 -11.85 -1.42
C ALA A 37 6.60 -11.28 -1.73
N TRP A 38 6.30 -10.05 -1.32
CA TRP A 38 5.05 -9.38 -1.72
C TRP A 38 5.02 -8.99 -3.19
N VAL A 39 6.15 -8.58 -3.78
CA VAL A 39 6.26 -8.35 -5.22
C VAL A 39 6.01 -9.65 -5.99
N GLU A 40 6.65 -10.75 -5.59
CA GLU A 40 6.47 -12.07 -6.20
C GLU A 40 4.99 -12.47 -6.22
N ARG A 41 4.33 -12.45 -5.05
CA ARG A 41 2.90 -12.78 -4.93
C ARG A 41 2.03 -11.86 -5.81
N SER A 42 2.42 -10.59 -5.94
CA SER A 42 1.71 -9.63 -6.79
C SER A 42 1.86 -9.95 -8.27
N ILE A 43 3.05 -10.40 -8.72
CA ILE A 43 3.28 -10.88 -10.08
C ILE A 43 2.46 -12.14 -10.34
N GLY A 44 2.50 -13.11 -9.42
CA GLY A 44 1.73 -14.36 -9.54
C GLY A 44 0.23 -14.11 -9.64
N LEU A 45 -0.32 -13.26 -8.77
CA LEU A 45 -1.71 -12.82 -8.82
C LEU A 45 -2.04 -12.15 -10.17
N ARG A 46 -1.23 -11.18 -10.58
CA ARG A 46 -1.44 -10.45 -11.84
C ARG A 46 -1.50 -11.41 -13.03
N ARG A 47 -0.56 -12.34 -13.11
CA ARG A 47 -0.50 -13.36 -14.16
C ARG A 47 -1.76 -14.22 -14.16
N ALA A 48 -2.18 -14.71 -13.00
CA ALA A 48 -3.38 -15.53 -12.84
C ALA A 48 -4.65 -14.78 -13.30
N LEU A 49 -4.81 -13.51 -12.89
CA LEU A 49 -5.93 -12.67 -13.31
C LEU A 49 -5.96 -12.44 -14.83
N LEU A 50 -4.80 -12.14 -15.44
CA LEU A 50 -4.71 -11.92 -16.89
C LEU A 50 -4.95 -13.20 -17.70
N ALA A 51 -4.60 -14.36 -17.15
CA ALA A 51 -4.84 -15.66 -17.76
C ALA A 51 -6.26 -16.20 -17.52
N GLY A 52 -7.07 -15.56 -16.66
CA GLY A 52 -8.37 -16.06 -16.25
C GLY A 52 -8.31 -17.31 -15.35
N ASP A 53 -7.15 -17.62 -14.77
CA ASP A 53 -6.94 -18.76 -13.88
C ASP A 53 -7.25 -18.36 -12.43
N TRP A 54 -8.52 -18.47 -12.06
CA TRP A 54 -8.99 -18.10 -10.73
C TRP A 54 -8.38 -18.94 -9.61
N ALA A 55 -8.09 -20.23 -9.87
CA ALA A 55 -7.49 -21.10 -8.86
C ALA A 55 -6.07 -20.64 -8.50
N ALA A 56 -5.31 -20.19 -9.51
CA ALA A 56 -3.97 -19.64 -9.31
C ALA A 56 -3.95 -18.24 -8.65
N THR A 57 -5.10 -17.61 -8.37
CA THR A 57 -5.11 -16.32 -7.64
C THR A 57 -4.77 -16.45 -6.15
N ILE A 58 -4.78 -17.68 -5.62
CA ILE A 58 -4.38 -17.98 -4.24
C ILE A 58 -2.84 -17.99 -4.17
N GLN A 59 -2.26 -16.89 -3.69
CA GLN A 59 -0.80 -16.71 -3.61
C GLN A 59 -0.21 -16.99 -2.23
N SER A 60 -1.02 -16.96 -1.18
CA SER A 60 -0.61 -17.30 0.19
C SER A 60 -1.80 -17.78 1.02
N GLY A 61 -1.55 -18.65 2.00
CA GLY A 61 -2.56 -19.08 2.99
C GLY A 61 -2.82 -18.07 4.12
N HIS A 62 -1.97 -17.05 4.26
CA HIS A 62 -2.10 -16.00 5.28
C HIS A 62 -2.76 -14.73 4.70
N PRO A 63 -3.24 -13.80 5.56
CA PRO A 63 -3.79 -12.51 5.12
C PRO A 63 -2.79 -11.72 4.27
N GLY A 64 -3.30 -10.94 3.30
CA GLY A 64 -2.45 -10.19 2.37
C GLY A 64 -3.04 -9.92 0.98
N VAL A 65 -4.27 -10.35 0.73
CA VAL A 65 -4.94 -10.18 -0.57
C VAL A 65 -4.94 -8.73 -1.04
N THR A 66 -5.24 -7.77 -0.15
CA THR A 66 -5.21 -6.34 -0.46
C THR A 66 -3.81 -5.86 -0.83
N THR A 67 -2.77 -6.33 -0.13
CA THR A 67 -1.37 -6.03 -0.44
C THR A 67 -1.00 -6.53 -1.83
N SER A 68 -1.35 -7.78 -2.17
CA SER A 68 -1.10 -8.34 -3.50
C SER A 68 -1.89 -7.64 -4.60
N TRP A 69 -3.13 -7.20 -4.33
CA TRP A 69 -3.92 -6.41 -5.28
C TRP A 69 -3.25 -5.07 -5.58
N LEU A 70 -2.88 -4.32 -4.54
CA LEU A 70 -2.20 -3.03 -4.70
C LEU A 70 -0.84 -3.19 -5.37
N GLY A 71 -0.09 -4.26 -5.04
CA GLY A 71 1.15 -4.61 -5.70
C GLY A 71 0.93 -4.91 -7.19
N ALA A 72 -0.05 -5.74 -7.55
CA ALA A 72 -0.34 -6.11 -8.93
C ALA A 72 -0.72 -4.89 -9.78
N ILE A 73 -1.57 -4.01 -9.24
CA ILE A 73 -1.95 -2.75 -9.90
C ILE A 73 -0.74 -1.83 -10.02
N GLY A 74 0.05 -1.68 -8.94
CA GLY A 74 1.26 -0.84 -8.92
C GLY A 74 2.28 -1.28 -9.96
N ILE A 75 2.50 -2.58 -10.10
CA ILE A 75 3.35 -3.19 -11.14
C ILE A 75 2.82 -2.87 -12.53
N GLN A 76 1.52 -3.05 -12.75
CA GLN A 76 0.91 -2.79 -14.05
C GLN A 76 1.00 -1.31 -14.45
N LEU A 77 0.75 -0.40 -13.52
CA LEU A 77 0.92 1.04 -13.73
C LEU A 77 2.38 1.39 -14.03
N GLN A 78 3.32 0.82 -13.28
CA GLN A 78 4.74 1.02 -13.51
C GLN A 78 5.15 0.54 -14.92
N LEU A 79 4.65 -0.61 -15.38
CA LEU A 79 4.94 -1.12 -16.72
C LEU A 79 4.36 -0.25 -17.84
N TRP A 80 3.16 0.33 -17.64
CA TRP A 80 2.61 1.29 -18.60
C TRP A 80 3.45 2.57 -18.71
N LEU A 81 4.00 3.05 -17.59
CA LEU A 81 4.86 4.22 -17.55
C LEU A 81 6.31 3.92 -17.99
N GLN A 82 6.78 2.71 -17.75
CA GLN A 82 8.15 2.26 -18.01
C GLN A 82 8.14 0.87 -18.68
N PRO A 83 7.83 0.80 -19.99
CA PRO A 83 7.71 -0.47 -20.71
C PRO A 83 8.99 -1.33 -20.71
N ALA A 84 10.15 -0.72 -20.49
CA ALA A 84 11.43 -1.42 -20.36
C ALA A 84 11.43 -2.50 -19.26
N GLY A 85 10.60 -2.35 -18.21
CA GLY A 85 10.44 -3.36 -17.17
C GLY A 85 9.77 -4.66 -17.64
N GLN A 86 9.16 -4.68 -18.83
CA GLN A 86 8.45 -5.86 -19.33
C GLN A 86 9.39 -7.06 -19.55
N ALA A 87 10.63 -6.83 -19.98
CA ALA A 87 11.61 -7.90 -20.15
C ALA A 87 11.94 -8.59 -18.81
N SER A 88 12.12 -7.79 -17.76
CA SER A 88 12.32 -8.27 -16.39
C SER A 88 11.13 -9.08 -15.89
N LEU A 89 9.90 -8.57 -16.10
CA LEU A 89 8.68 -9.27 -15.72
C LEU A 89 8.56 -10.62 -16.45
N ASN A 90 8.72 -10.62 -17.77
CA ASN A 90 8.64 -11.84 -18.57
C ASN A 90 9.64 -12.89 -18.10
N TRP A 91 10.87 -12.49 -17.79
CA TRP A 91 11.88 -13.39 -17.25
C TRP A 91 11.49 -13.93 -15.87
N LEU A 92 11.00 -13.08 -14.97
CA LEU A 92 10.50 -13.49 -13.65
C LEU A 92 9.35 -14.51 -13.76
N GLU A 93 8.43 -14.32 -14.69
CA GLU A 93 7.29 -15.22 -14.92
C GLU A 93 7.70 -16.61 -15.49
N THR A 94 8.93 -16.76 -16.00
CA THR A 94 9.49 -18.08 -16.38
C THR A 94 9.97 -18.89 -15.18
N LEU A 95 10.20 -18.25 -14.03
CA LEU A 95 10.69 -18.93 -12.84
C LEU A 95 9.54 -19.69 -12.17
N TYR A 96 9.75 -20.99 -11.94
CA TYR A 96 8.81 -21.82 -11.20
C TYR A 96 8.83 -21.52 -9.70
N TRP A 97 9.98 -21.10 -9.17
CA TRP A 97 10.18 -20.85 -7.74
C TRP A 97 11.19 -19.71 -7.53
N PHE A 98 10.90 -18.85 -6.57
CA PHE A 98 11.78 -17.77 -6.13
C PHE A 98 12.60 -18.23 -4.91
N SER A 99 13.81 -18.72 -5.16
CA SER A 99 14.74 -19.02 -4.06
C SER A 99 15.30 -17.72 -3.47
N PRO A 100 15.37 -17.59 -2.12
CA PRO A 100 16.09 -16.51 -1.46
C PRO A 100 17.56 -16.39 -1.87
N ASP A 101 18.17 -17.48 -2.36
CA ASP A 101 19.57 -17.50 -2.81
C ASP A 101 19.73 -16.99 -4.25
N ASN A 102 18.63 -16.83 -5.00
CA ASN A 102 18.67 -16.35 -6.37
C ASN A 102 18.77 -14.82 -6.39
N GLN A 103 20.00 -14.32 -6.22
CA GLN A 103 20.28 -12.88 -6.20
C GLN A 103 19.84 -12.16 -7.47
N MET A 104 19.86 -12.83 -8.63
CA MET A 104 19.36 -12.24 -9.88
C MET A 104 17.85 -12.03 -9.81
N ALA A 105 17.09 -13.02 -9.32
CA ALA A 105 15.65 -12.89 -9.13
C ALA A 105 15.31 -11.77 -8.14
N LEU A 106 15.99 -11.70 -7.00
CA LEU A 106 15.78 -10.63 -6.01
C LEU A 106 16.03 -9.23 -6.60
N ARG A 107 17.08 -9.07 -7.42
CA ARG A 107 17.35 -7.81 -8.13
C ARG A 107 16.30 -7.44 -9.16
N GLN A 108 15.72 -8.44 -9.84
CA GLN A 108 14.68 -8.20 -10.83
C GLN A 108 13.32 -7.89 -10.16
N LEU A 109 13.00 -8.55 -9.04
CA LEU A 109 11.84 -8.24 -8.22
C LEU A 109 11.92 -6.81 -7.66
N SER A 110 13.10 -6.37 -7.22
CA SER A 110 13.25 -5.05 -6.60
C SER A 110 12.94 -3.88 -7.56
N LEU A 111 13.01 -4.09 -8.87
CA LEU A 111 12.61 -3.10 -9.87
C LEU A 111 11.14 -2.68 -9.72
N PHE A 112 10.29 -3.57 -9.22
CA PHE A 112 8.84 -3.41 -9.14
C PHE A 112 8.35 -2.91 -7.78
N LEU A 113 9.24 -2.73 -6.81
CA LEU A 113 8.89 -2.30 -5.45
C LEU A 113 8.24 -0.93 -5.42
N SER A 114 8.76 0.02 -6.20
CA SER A 114 8.29 1.40 -6.18
C SER A 114 6.83 1.53 -6.60
N GLY A 115 6.41 0.78 -7.63
CA GLY A 115 5.01 0.75 -8.05
C GLY A 115 4.08 0.24 -6.95
N GLY A 116 4.44 -0.89 -6.31
CA GLY A 116 3.65 -1.45 -5.21
C GLY A 116 3.60 -0.55 -3.97
N ARG A 117 4.76 -0.03 -3.53
CA ARG A 117 4.85 0.92 -2.41
C ARG A 117 3.98 2.14 -2.64
N LEU A 118 4.01 2.73 -3.84
CA LEU A 118 3.21 3.92 -4.15
C LEU A 118 1.72 3.68 -3.87
N LEU A 119 1.18 2.53 -4.25
CA LEU A 119 -0.23 2.23 -4.02
C LEU A 119 -0.55 2.00 -2.55
N VAL A 120 0.34 1.40 -1.77
CA VAL A 120 0.18 1.30 -0.30
C VAL A 120 0.23 2.68 0.34
N ILE A 121 1.19 3.53 -0.06
CA ILE A 121 1.34 4.90 0.43
C ILE A 121 0.07 5.71 0.18
N LEU A 122 -0.45 5.67 -1.05
CA LEU A 122 -1.69 6.37 -1.41
C LEU A 122 -2.88 5.84 -0.61
N THR A 123 -3.04 4.51 -0.53
CA THR A 123 -4.17 3.88 0.16
C THR A 123 -4.17 4.21 1.65
N THR A 124 -3.02 4.09 2.32
CA THR A 124 -2.90 4.39 3.76
C THR A 124 -3.04 5.88 4.03
N SER A 125 -2.54 6.75 3.15
CA SER A 125 -2.72 8.20 3.28
C SER A 125 -4.18 8.62 3.12
N LEU A 126 -4.91 8.06 2.15
CA LEU A 126 -6.36 8.23 2.03
C LEU A 126 -7.09 7.66 3.25
N GLY A 127 -6.58 6.55 3.81
CA GLY A 127 -7.07 5.97 5.06
C GLY A 127 -6.99 6.95 6.23
N ILE A 128 -5.89 7.71 6.38
CA ILE A 128 -5.76 8.76 7.40
C ILE A 128 -6.80 9.87 7.20
N LEU A 129 -7.08 10.29 5.97
CA LEU A 129 -8.12 11.28 5.67
C LEU A 129 -9.51 10.75 6.05
N LEU A 130 -9.77 9.47 5.83
CA LEU A 130 -11.02 8.83 6.23
C LEU A 130 -11.12 8.66 7.75
N ILE A 131 -10.03 8.31 8.43
CA ILE A 131 -9.94 8.27 9.90
C ILE A 131 -10.27 9.64 10.49
N TYR A 132 -9.72 10.72 9.93
CA TYR A 132 -10.08 12.08 10.32
C TYR A 132 -11.59 12.31 10.15
N ARG A 133 -12.13 12.00 8.98
CA ARG A 133 -13.55 12.22 8.69
C ARG A 133 -14.48 11.44 9.62
N LEU A 134 -14.17 10.18 9.93
CA LEU A 134 -15.00 9.30 10.75
C LEU A 134 -14.85 9.56 12.26
N SER A 135 -13.70 10.05 12.72
CA SER A 135 -13.48 10.36 14.13
C SER A 135 -14.08 11.70 14.58
N ARG A 136 -14.34 12.64 13.65
CA ARG A 136 -14.91 13.96 13.94
C ARG A 136 -16.22 13.93 14.74
N PRO A 137 -17.24 13.12 14.39
CA PRO A 137 -18.49 13.08 15.15
C PRO A 137 -18.34 12.54 16.58
N LEU A 138 -17.24 11.83 16.86
CA LEU A 138 -16.95 11.19 18.14
C LEU A 138 -16.09 12.09 19.04
N LEU A 139 -15.08 12.73 18.47
CA LEU A 139 -14.03 13.46 19.21
C LEU A 139 -14.12 14.98 19.06
N GLY A 140 -14.90 15.48 18.09
CA GLY A 140 -14.87 16.88 17.65
C GLY A 140 -13.71 17.18 16.71
N ASP A 141 -13.80 18.33 16.03
CA ASP A 141 -12.92 18.67 14.90
C ASP A 141 -11.44 18.81 15.28
N GLY A 142 -11.14 19.47 16.40
CA GLY A 142 -9.76 19.69 16.85
C GLY A 142 -9.05 18.41 17.28
N ALA A 143 -9.71 17.60 18.12
CA ALA A 143 -9.14 16.33 18.59
C ALA A 143 -8.98 15.33 17.45
N ALA A 144 -9.96 15.24 16.53
CA ALA A 144 -9.86 14.40 15.35
C ALA A 144 -8.67 14.80 14.45
N LEU A 145 -8.44 16.11 14.27
CA LEU A 145 -7.32 16.62 13.48
C LEU A 145 -5.98 16.28 14.14
N ILE A 146 -5.83 16.58 15.43
CA ILE A 146 -4.59 16.28 16.18
C ILE A 146 -4.31 14.78 16.17
N GLY A 147 -5.31 13.94 16.46
CA GLY A 147 -5.15 12.48 16.44
C GLY A 147 -4.74 11.94 15.07
N SER A 148 -5.34 12.47 14.00
CA SER A 148 -4.99 12.08 12.63
C SER A 148 -3.59 12.56 12.22
N LEU A 149 -3.16 13.75 12.67
CA LEU A 149 -1.80 14.23 12.46
C LEU A 149 -0.77 13.40 13.22
N LEU A 150 -1.08 13.00 14.46
CA LEU A 150 -0.23 12.10 15.23
C LEU A 150 -0.06 10.76 14.51
N LEU A 151 -1.15 10.16 14.01
CA LEU A 151 -1.07 8.94 13.19
C LEU A 151 -0.33 9.14 11.85
N ALA A 152 -0.50 10.30 11.22
CA ALA A 152 0.18 10.62 9.97
C ALA A 152 1.70 10.73 10.14
N LEU A 153 2.15 11.34 11.24
CA LEU A 153 3.54 11.68 11.51
C LEU A 153 4.25 10.70 12.45
N ASP A 154 3.53 9.77 13.07
CA ASP A 154 4.10 8.72 13.89
C ASP A 154 5.11 7.88 13.08
N PRO A 155 6.36 7.71 13.55
CA PRO A 155 7.41 7.06 12.79
C PRO A 155 7.13 5.59 12.47
N PHE A 156 6.44 4.86 13.35
CA PHE A 156 6.08 3.46 13.08
C PHE A 156 5.03 3.36 11.97
N THR A 157 3.97 4.16 12.09
CA THR A 157 2.90 4.22 11.10
C THR A 157 3.44 4.68 9.75
N ALA A 158 4.18 5.79 9.72
CA ALA A 158 4.77 6.34 8.50
C ALA A 158 5.80 5.38 7.87
N GLY A 159 6.64 4.74 8.69
CA GLY A 159 7.64 3.78 8.23
C GLY A 159 7.00 2.56 7.57
N LEU A 160 6.09 1.88 8.27
CA LEU A 160 5.45 0.65 7.77
C LEU A 160 4.51 0.91 6.60
N SER A 161 3.85 2.07 6.54
CA SER A 161 2.98 2.45 5.42
C SER A 161 3.73 2.93 4.17
N GLY A 162 5.04 3.09 4.26
CA GLY A 162 5.93 3.27 3.12
C GLY A 162 6.30 1.96 2.40
N LEU A 163 5.99 0.81 2.99
CA LEU A 163 6.41 -0.50 2.51
C LEU A 163 5.29 -1.22 1.76
N LEU A 164 5.65 -2.10 0.81
CA LEU A 164 4.73 -3.08 0.26
C LEU A 164 4.55 -4.24 1.26
N HIS A 165 3.79 -3.99 2.31
CA HIS A 165 3.54 -4.96 3.38
C HIS A 165 2.08 -4.87 3.86
N LEU A 166 1.59 -5.91 4.56
CA LEU A 166 0.19 -5.96 5.01
C LEU A 166 -0.09 -5.12 6.26
N ASP A 167 0.90 -4.88 7.12
CA ASP A 167 0.65 -4.39 8.49
C ASP A 167 -0.02 -3.02 8.50
N ALA A 168 0.50 -2.10 7.69
CA ALA A 168 -0.05 -0.75 7.61
C ALA A 168 -1.46 -0.74 7.02
N LEU A 169 -1.73 -1.59 6.03
CA LEU A 169 -3.06 -1.71 5.43
C LEU A 169 -4.04 -2.31 6.44
N LEU A 170 -3.64 -3.38 7.14
CA LEU A 170 -4.45 -4.03 8.16
C LEU A 170 -4.79 -3.07 9.30
N ALA A 171 -3.79 -2.37 9.86
CA ALA A 171 -4.01 -1.39 10.91
C ALA A 171 -4.95 -0.26 10.45
N THR A 172 -4.75 0.25 9.24
CA THR A 172 -5.61 1.30 8.65
C THR A 172 -7.06 0.83 8.51
N PHE A 173 -7.27 -0.33 7.89
CA PHE A 173 -8.62 -0.85 7.65
C PHE A 173 -9.32 -1.30 8.93
N ALA A 174 -8.58 -1.87 9.90
CA ALA A 174 -9.13 -2.22 11.20
C ALA A 174 -9.62 -0.98 11.96
N LEU A 175 -8.82 0.09 12.00
CA LEU A 175 -9.22 1.34 12.64
C LEU A 175 -10.41 1.98 11.93
N LEU A 176 -10.42 1.99 10.59
CA LEU A 176 -11.56 2.47 9.82
C LEU A 176 -12.83 1.66 10.08
N ALA A 177 -12.72 0.33 10.20
CA ALA A 177 -13.86 -0.52 10.52
C ALA A 177 -14.43 -0.21 11.92
N VAL A 178 -13.57 -0.01 12.91
CA VAL A 178 -14.00 0.40 14.26
C VAL A 178 -14.66 1.78 14.23
N LEU A 179 -14.05 2.77 13.58
CA LEU A 179 -14.60 4.12 13.48
C LEU A 179 -15.89 4.19 12.67
N ALA A 180 -16.08 3.30 11.70
CA ALA A 180 -17.31 3.20 10.93
C ALA A 180 -18.45 2.53 11.72
N LEU A 181 -18.12 1.73 12.74
CA LEU A 181 -19.07 1.08 13.62
C LEU A 181 -19.58 2.01 14.74
N LEU A 182 -18.76 2.96 15.18
CA LEU A 182 -19.03 3.92 16.26
C LEU A 182 -19.79 5.16 15.76
#